data_AF-A0A8C1NVM2-F1
#
_entry.id   AF-A0A8C1NVM2-F1
#
_cell.length_a   1.000
_cell.length_b   1.000
_cell.length_c   1.000
_cell.angle_alpha   90.00
_cell.angle_beta   90.00
_cell.angle_gamma   90.00
#
_symmetry.space_group_name_H-M   'P 1'
#
loop_
_entity.id
_entity.type
_entity.pdbx_description
1 polymer ?
#
loop_
_entity_poly.entity_id
_entity_poly.type
_entity_poly.pdbx_seq_one_letter_code
_entity_poly.pdbx_strand_id
1 'polypeptide(L)'
;MLVIERAVWGVLLMSSLITLSKSTKLNVPKLLLPLSTRVPVNITLTAQRGCYKWVYPLSALSPPALLPLSSCSQQCLVSALSSPQAVPLRTVVQAQDPVTGHILRCDVIINRIESIQVVTTIRQLFTNDPPLQLSVRAFDSEGNTFSCLAGLKFNWRLAKEFVRHHDAGYAPPPHILSLEDAGQWGESVLLYGIHSGSALIKVSFLHPEHKHVEAASVTLFVIDRLHLSPVGDTYLLQGSTIRYTLWKTEQEGETGTNEINIHPVCLC
;
A
#
# COMPACT_ATOMS: atom_id res chain seq x y z
N MET A 1 6.33 -65.94 -5.64
CA MET A 1 5.26 -64.91 -5.59
C MET A 1 5.23 -64.11 -4.28
N LEU A 2 5.63 -64.67 -3.12
CA LEU A 2 5.65 -63.93 -1.83
C LEU A 2 6.77 -62.88 -1.65
N VAL A 3 7.91 -63.02 -2.35
CA VAL A 3 9.07 -62.12 -2.20
C VAL A 3 8.82 -60.75 -2.84
N ILE A 4 8.00 -60.72 -3.90
CA ILE A 4 7.69 -59.50 -4.66
C ILE A 4 6.75 -58.60 -3.87
N GLU A 5 5.75 -59.14 -3.16
CA GLU A 5 4.85 -58.35 -2.31
C GLU A 5 5.58 -57.63 -1.17
N ARG A 6 6.54 -58.31 -0.51
CA ARG A 6 7.32 -57.70 0.58
C ARG A 6 8.24 -56.57 0.10
N ALA A 7 8.80 -56.72 -1.10
CA ALA A 7 9.61 -55.68 -1.73
C ALA A 7 8.74 -54.47 -2.15
N VAL A 8 7.53 -54.70 -2.68
CA VAL A 8 6.60 -53.65 -3.08
C VAL A 8 6.12 -52.85 -1.86
N TRP A 9 5.77 -53.52 -0.75
CA TRP A 9 5.42 -52.86 0.51
C TRP A 9 6.61 -52.12 1.14
N GLY A 10 7.82 -52.67 1.06
CA GLY A 10 9.04 -52.01 1.53
C GLY A 10 9.40 -50.75 0.73
N VAL A 11 9.19 -50.75 -0.58
CA VAL A 11 9.37 -49.57 -1.45
C VAL A 11 8.25 -48.56 -1.24
N LEU A 12 7.01 -48.99 -1.01
CA LEU A 12 5.89 -48.10 -0.64
C LEU A 12 6.12 -47.44 0.73
N LEU A 13 6.63 -48.18 1.72
CA LEU A 13 6.99 -47.62 3.04
C LEU A 13 8.17 -46.63 2.95
N MET A 14 9.17 -46.92 2.11
CA MET A 14 10.30 -46.02 1.87
C MET A 14 9.94 -44.80 1.02
N SER A 15 8.96 -44.91 0.12
CA SER A 15 8.41 -43.76 -0.62
C SER A 15 7.54 -42.84 0.24
N SER A 16 6.99 -43.35 1.35
CA SER A 16 6.24 -42.56 2.34
C SER A 16 7.15 -41.73 3.27
N LEU A 17 8.47 -41.98 3.25
CA LEU A 17 9.47 -41.24 4.04
C LEU A 17 10.12 -40.09 3.26
N ILE A 18 9.71 -39.84 2.02
CA ILE A 18 9.98 -38.56 1.35
C ILE A 18 8.98 -37.55 1.95
N THR A 19 9.20 -37.19 3.21
CA THR A 19 8.57 -36.01 3.79
C THR A 19 9.00 -34.83 2.92
N LEU A 20 8.05 -34.40 2.10
CA LEU A 20 8.02 -33.16 1.35
C LEU A 20 8.83 -32.10 2.09
N SER A 21 10.07 -31.85 1.65
CA SER A 21 10.89 -30.74 2.12
C SER A 21 10.16 -29.47 1.69
N LYS A 22 9.18 -29.06 2.49
CA LYS A 22 8.36 -27.88 2.22
C LYS A 22 9.31 -26.69 2.24
N SER A 23 9.56 -26.12 1.06
CA SER A 23 10.36 -24.91 0.89
C SER A 23 9.90 -23.85 1.88
N THR A 24 10.83 -23.41 2.73
CA THR A 24 10.66 -22.33 3.68
C THR A 24 11.10 -21.02 3.02
N LYS A 25 10.28 -19.98 3.12
CA LYS A 25 10.47 -18.73 2.37
C LYS A 25 10.29 -17.53 3.30
N LEU A 26 11.18 -16.56 3.21
CA LEU A 26 10.97 -15.22 3.77
C LEU A 26 10.06 -14.41 2.86
N ASN A 27 9.29 -13.49 3.44
CA ASN A 27 8.46 -12.54 2.69
C ASN A 27 9.26 -11.56 1.84
N VAL A 28 10.49 -11.23 2.25
CA VAL A 28 11.32 -10.24 1.58
C VAL A 28 12.82 -10.58 1.71
N PRO A 29 13.60 -10.52 0.61
CA PRO A 29 15.04 -10.77 0.66
C PRO A 29 15.86 -9.53 1.02
N LYS A 30 15.36 -8.32 0.72
CA LYS A 30 16.06 -7.05 0.96
C LYS A 30 15.08 -5.97 1.39
N LEU A 31 15.45 -5.23 2.43
CA LEU A 31 14.71 -4.09 2.95
C LEU A 31 15.53 -2.82 2.80
N LEU A 32 14.89 -1.77 2.28
CA LEU A 32 15.40 -0.41 2.32
C LEU A 32 14.50 0.40 3.25
N LEU A 33 15.03 0.80 4.41
CA LEU A 33 14.31 1.52 5.45
C LEU A 33 14.83 2.95 5.57
N PRO A 34 13.95 3.92 5.83
CA PRO A 34 14.36 5.31 5.96
C PRO A 34 15.12 5.53 7.26
N LEU A 35 16.14 6.38 7.21
CA LEU A 35 16.76 6.94 8.40
C LEU A 35 15.72 7.80 9.14
N SER A 36 15.34 7.38 10.35
CA SER A 36 14.64 8.25 11.31
C SER A 36 15.39 8.25 12.64
N THR A 37 15.40 9.42 13.27
CA THR A 37 16.08 9.66 14.55
C THR A 37 15.12 9.76 15.73
N ARG A 38 13.83 10.01 15.44
CA ARG A 38 12.80 10.27 16.46
C ARG A 38 11.67 9.26 16.42
N VAL A 39 11.37 8.71 15.25
CA VAL A 39 10.25 7.80 15.07
C VAL A 39 10.76 6.45 14.56
N PRO A 40 10.61 5.37 15.32
CA PRO A 40 11.00 4.05 14.84
C PRO A 40 10.12 3.62 13.66
N VAL A 41 10.74 3.31 12.52
CA VAL A 41 10.02 2.74 11.36
C VAL A 41 10.06 1.23 11.47
N ASN A 42 8.90 0.64 11.74
CA ASN A 42 8.76 -0.79 12.03
C ASN A 42 8.27 -1.57 10.80
N ILE A 43 8.87 -2.73 10.55
CA ILE A 43 8.43 -3.69 9.54
C ILE A 43 8.57 -5.11 10.08
N THR A 44 7.59 -5.97 9.81
CA THR A 44 7.62 -7.37 10.25
C THR A 44 8.16 -8.26 9.14
N LEU A 45 9.28 -8.91 9.40
CA LEU A 45 9.75 -10.06 8.60
C LEU A 45 8.93 -11.28 8.98
N THR A 46 8.47 -12.02 7.97
CA THR A 46 7.68 -13.23 8.17
C THR A 46 8.27 -14.37 7.36
N ALA A 47 8.44 -15.50 8.03
CA ALA A 47 8.92 -16.74 7.44
C ALA A 47 7.75 -17.73 7.32
N GLN A 48 7.57 -18.30 6.14
CA GLN A 48 6.53 -19.27 5.87
C GLN A 48 6.88 -20.62 6.49
N ARG A 49 6.03 -21.08 7.43
CA ARG A 49 6.10 -22.40 8.09
C ARG A 49 7.38 -22.59 8.92
N GLY A 50 7.35 -23.51 9.88
CA GLY A 50 8.49 -23.76 10.75
C GLY A 50 8.58 -22.77 11.91
N CYS A 51 9.71 -22.78 12.60
CA CYS A 51 9.97 -21.98 13.80
C CYS A 51 11.41 -21.49 13.75
N TYR A 52 11.65 -20.18 13.67
CA TYR A 52 12.99 -19.65 13.45
C TYR A 52 13.52 -18.91 14.67
N LYS A 53 14.79 -19.15 14.96
CA LYS A 53 15.58 -18.30 15.85
C LYS A 53 16.14 -17.15 15.03
N TRP A 54 15.80 -15.92 15.43
CA TRP A 54 16.22 -14.71 14.73
C TRP A 54 17.51 -14.17 15.33
N VAL A 55 18.48 -13.90 14.46
CA VAL A 55 19.78 -13.33 14.81
C VAL A 55 20.00 -12.07 14.00
N TYR A 56 20.35 -10.99 14.68
CA TYR A 56 20.69 -9.71 14.08
C TYR A 56 21.92 -9.12 14.79
N PRO A 57 22.82 -8.41 14.09
CA PRO A 57 24.00 -7.82 14.71
C PRO A 57 23.63 -6.77 15.76
N LEU A 58 24.15 -6.93 16.98
CA LEU A 58 23.99 -5.99 18.10
C LEU A 58 24.59 -4.59 17.84
N SER A 59 25.57 -4.49 16.94
CA SER A 59 26.30 -3.25 16.65
C SER A 59 25.61 -2.34 15.62
N ALA A 60 24.40 -2.67 15.15
CA ALA A 60 23.76 -1.99 14.03
C ALA A 60 22.47 -1.25 14.38
N LEU A 61 22.03 -1.20 15.64
CA LEU A 61 20.66 -0.82 15.97
C LEU A 61 20.58 -0.28 17.41
N SER A 62 19.93 0.87 17.62
CA SER A 62 19.00 0.94 18.75
C SER A 62 17.71 0.21 18.32
N PRO A 63 17.02 -0.48 19.23
CA PRO A 63 16.53 -1.84 18.98
C PRO A 63 15.26 -1.91 18.11
N PRO A 64 15.15 -2.89 17.18
CA PRO A 64 13.87 -3.54 16.95
C PRO A 64 13.42 -4.16 18.26
N ALA A 65 12.17 -3.90 18.66
CA ALA A 65 11.62 -4.50 19.86
C ALA A 65 11.88 -6.01 19.84
N LEU A 66 12.67 -6.45 20.81
CA LEU A 66 13.08 -7.83 21.03
C LEU A 66 11.82 -8.69 21.17
N LEU A 67 11.57 -9.58 20.22
CA LEU A 67 10.95 -10.85 20.62
C LEU A 67 11.98 -11.59 21.48
N PRO A 68 11.55 -12.24 22.58
CA PRO A 68 12.47 -12.89 23.49
C PRO A 68 13.34 -13.91 22.72
N LEU A 69 14.67 -13.77 22.83
CA LEU A 69 15.68 -14.64 22.20
C LEU A 69 15.53 -16.13 22.57
N SER A 70 14.67 -16.45 23.53
CA SER A 70 14.50 -17.77 24.14
C SER A 70 13.47 -18.67 23.43
N SER A 71 12.64 -18.15 22.52
CA SER A 71 11.70 -18.96 21.73
C SER A 71 11.80 -18.68 20.23
N CYS A 72 11.62 -19.72 19.41
CA CYS A 72 11.59 -19.57 17.96
C CYS A 72 10.25 -18.99 17.51
N SER A 73 10.24 -18.22 16.42
CA SER A 73 9.07 -17.50 15.91
C SER A 73 9.05 -17.51 14.38
N GLN A 74 7.86 -17.42 13.79
CA GLN A 74 7.68 -17.20 12.35
C GLN A 74 7.80 -15.73 11.96
N GLN A 75 7.77 -14.83 12.93
CA GLN A 75 7.78 -13.39 12.70
C GLN A 75 8.89 -12.73 13.51
N CYS A 76 9.49 -11.68 12.95
CA CYS A 76 10.46 -10.83 13.61
C CYS A 76 10.18 -9.38 13.25
N LEU A 77 10.03 -8.53 14.26
CA LEU A 77 9.90 -7.11 14.07
C LEU A 77 11.30 -6.51 13.83
N VAL A 78 11.47 -5.78 12.73
CA VAL A 78 12.66 -4.99 12.42
C VAL A 78 12.27 -3.52 12.55
N SER A 79 13.03 -2.77 13.35
CA SER A 79 12.83 -1.34 13.53
C SER A 79 14.05 -0.59 13.05
N ALA A 80 13.84 0.44 12.22
CA ALA A 80 14.87 1.38 11.83
C ALA A 80 14.78 2.61 12.75
N LEU A 81 15.72 2.68 13.70
CA LEU A 81 16.04 3.87 14.46
C LEU A 81 17.58 3.97 14.48
N SER A 82 18.14 5.02 13.89
CA SER A 82 19.59 5.12 13.71
C SER A 82 20.12 6.53 13.87
N SER A 83 21.39 6.64 14.24
CA SER A 83 22.10 7.91 14.34
C SER A 83 22.42 8.45 12.93
N PRO A 84 22.29 9.77 12.68
CA PRO A 84 22.57 10.37 11.36
C PRO A 84 23.99 10.14 10.83
N GLN A 85 24.94 9.87 11.73
CA GLN A 85 26.37 9.77 11.44
C GLN A 85 26.78 8.44 10.79
N ALA A 86 25.89 7.45 10.72
CA ALA A 86 26.21 6.09 10.28
C ALA A 86 25.43 5.63 9.03
N VAL A 87 25.09 6.54 8.10
CA VAL A 87 24.25 6.25 6.93
C VAL A 87 25.03 6.41 5.62
N PRO A 88 24.97 5.47 4.65
CA PRO A 88 24.11 4.28 4.64
C PRO A 88 24.61 3.18 5.58
N LEU A 89 23.66 2.53 6.29
CA LEU A 89 23.95 1.38 7.15
C LEU A 89 23.46 0.11 6.46
N ARG A 90 24.27 -0.96 6.52
CA ARG A 90 23.91 -2.27 5.97
C ARG A 90 24.09 -3.34 7.03
N THR A 91 23.06 -4.16 7.23
CA THR A 91 23.07 -5.27 8.18
C THR A 91 22.29 -6.44 7.61
N VAL A 92 22.45 -7.63 8.19
CA VAL A 92 21.77 -8.84 7.74
C VAL A 92 21.01 -9.45 8.91
N VAL A 93 19.69 -9.61 8.73
CA VAL A 93 18.86 -10.37 9.65
C VAL A 93 18.84 -11.82 9.19
N GLN A 94 19.10 -12.75 10.10
CA GLN A 94 19.13 -14.18 9.83
C GLN A 94 18.03 -14.89 10.62
N ALA A 95 17.33 -15.81 9.97
CA ALA A 95 16.34 -16.68 10.59
C ALA A 95 16.82 -18.13 10.46
N GLN A 96 17.17 -18.76 11.58
CA GLN A 96 17.69 -20.12 11.60
C GLN A 96 16.63 -21.09 12.13
N ASP A 97 16.30 -22.13 11.37
CA ASP A 97 15.51 -23.25 11.86
C ASP A 97 16.41 -24.12 12.76
N PRO A 98 16.09 -24.27 14.06
CA PRO A 98 16.92 -25.03 14.99
C PRO A 98 16.91 -26.54 14.71
N VAL A 99 15.90 -27.06 14.00
CA VAL A 99 15.76 -28.49 13.70
C VAL A 99 16.55 -28.86 12.45
N THR A 100 16.37 -28.10 11.36
CA THR A 100 17.01 -28.41 10.06
C THR A 100 18.36 -27.72 9.89
N GLY A 101 18.67 -26.70 10.70
CA GLY A 101 19.84 -25.85 10.52
C GLY A 101 19.73 -24.90 9.32
N HIS A 102 18.60 -24.87 8.61
CA HIS A 102 18.41 -24.01 7.44
C HIS A 102 18.38 -22.53 7.85
N ILE A 103 19.08 -21.68 7.08
CA ILE A 103 19.21 -20.25 7.36
C ILE A 103 18.59 -19.45 6.23
N LEU A 104 17.60 -18.63 6.58
CA LEU A 104 17.05 -17.60 5.71
C LEU A 104 17.72 -16.26 6.05
N ARG A 105 17.92 -15.40 5.05
CA ARG A 105 18.61 -14.11 5.20
C ARG A 105 17.81 -12.98 4.57
N CYS A 106 17.79 -11.84 5.24
CA CYS A 106 17.28 -10.58 4.73
C CYS A 106 18.34 -9.50 4.91
N ASP A 107 18.75 -8.85 3.81
CA ASP A 107 19.60 -7.66 3.89
C ASP A 107 18.73 -6.47 4.32
N VAL A 108 19.18 -5.69 5.29
CA VAL A 108 18.51 -4.48 5.75
C VAL A 108 19.45 -3.30 5.55
N ILE A 109 18.97 -2.34 4.77
CA ILE A 109 19.71 -1.13 4.40
C ILE A 109 18.96 0.05 4.99
N ILE A 110 19.64 0.90 5.75
CA ILE A 110 19.09 2.18 6.22
C ILE A 110 19.69 3.29 5.38
N ASN A 111 18.85 4.11 4.76
CA ASN A 111 19.29 5.22 3.90
C ASN A 111 18.44 6.49 4.08
N ARG A 112 18.92 7.61 3.58
CA ARG A 112 18.20 8.90 3.58
C ARG A 112 17.16 8.92 2.46
N ILE A 113 15.98 9.45 2.77
CA ILE A 113 14.97 9.79 1.76
C ILE A 113 15.44 11.04 1.02
N GLU A 114 15.47 10.97 -0.30
CA GLU A 114 15.87 12.08 -1.18
C GLU A 114 14.63 12.72 -1.84
N SER A 115 13.66 11.91 -2.26
CA SER A 115 12.44 12.41 -2.90
C SER A 115 11.21 11.60 -2.53
N ILE A 116 10.03 12.18 -2.75
CA ILE A 116 8.73 11.53 -2.58
C ILE A 116 7.85 11.75 -3.81
N GLN A 117 6.87 10.88 -4.01
CA GLN A 117 5.86 10.96 -5.05
C GLN A 117 4.50 10.54 -4.49
N VAL A 118 3.43 11.18 -4.96
CA VAL A 118 2.06 10.72 -4.71
C VAL A 118 1.69 9.63 -5.71
N VAL A 119 1.26 8.48 -5.20
CA VAL A 119 0.74 7.35 -5.96
C VAL A 119 -0.78 7.34 -5.84
N THR A 120 -1.44 7.12 -6.97
CA THR A 120 -2.90 7.01 -7.09
C THR A 120 -3.27 5.97 -8.14
N THR A 121 -4.43 5.34 -8.01
CA THR A 121 -4.99 4.41 -9.00
C THR A 121 -5.66 5.14 -10.16
N ILE A 122 -6.30 6.28 -9.89
CA ILE A 122 -7.02 7.10 -10.87
C ILE A 122 -6.79 8.59 -10.62
N ARG A 123 -6.92 9.40 -11.66
CA ARG A 123 -6.81 10.88 -11.58
C ARG A 123 -8.14 11.60 -11.82
N GLN A 124 -9.13 10.87 -12.30
CA GLN A 124 -10.47 11.36 -12.56
C GLN A 124 -11.44 10.58 -11.65
N LEU A 125 -12.18 11.31 -10.83
CA LEU A 125 -13.17 10.81 -9.90
C LEU A 125 -14.53 11.34 -10.32
N PHE A 126 -15.59 10.55 -10.17
CA PHE A 126 -16.92 11.13 -10.23
C PHE A 126 -17.36 11.65 -8.87
N THR A 127 -18.29 12.59 -8.87
CA THR A 127 -19.00 12.93 -7.64
C THR A 127 -19.72 11.70 -7.10
N ASN A 128 -19.71 11.55 -5.78
CA ASN A 128 -20.35 10.44 -5.06
C ASN A 128 -19.74 9.05 -5.32
N ASP A 129 -18.59 8.98 -5.98
CA ASP A 129 -17.82 7.74 -6.03
C ASP A 129 -17.29 7.37 -4.63
N PRO A 130 -17.00 6.08 -4.38
CA PRO A 130 -16.22 5.66 -3.22
C PRO A 130 -14.92 6.47 -3.10
N PRO A 131 -14.38 6.63 -1.88
CA PRO A 131 -13.22 7.48 -1.67
C PRO A 131 -11.99 6.94 -2.41
N LEU A 132 -11.19 7.86 -2.95
CA LEU A 132 -9.91 7.54 -3.55
C LEU A 132 -8.82 7.43 -2.48
N GLN A 133 -8.06 6.35 -2.53
CA GLN A 133 -6.84 6.23 -1.76
C GLN A 133 -5.67 6.89 -2.49
N LEU A 134 -5.02 7.83 -1.81
CA LEU A 134 -3.71 8.37 -2.18
C LEU A 134 -2.66 7.82 -1.23
N SER A 135 -1.48 7.50 -1.76
CA SER A 135 -0.34 7.09 -0.94
C SER A 135 0.95 7.77 -1.36
N VAL A 136 1.93 7.80 -0.45
CA VAL A 136 3.27 8.32 -0.71
C VAL A 136 4.22 7.17 -1.00
N ARG A 137 5.00 7.32 -2.06
CA ARG A 137 6.20 6.54 -2.32
C ARG A 137 7.42 7.41 -2.11
N ALA A 138 8.45 6.88 -1.45
CA ALA A 138 9.70 7.57 -1.18
C ALA A 138 10.86 6.90 -1.90
N PHE A 139 11.87 7.69 -2.25
CA PHE A 139 13.05 7.23 -2.97
C PHE A 139 14.35 7.75 -2.34
N ASP A 140 15.40 6.95 -2.44
CA ASP A 140 16.77 7.40 -2.11
C ASP A 140 17.41 8.14 -3.29
N SER A 141 18.66 8.56 -3.12
CA SER A 141 19.42 9.28 -4.16
C SER A 141 19.70 8.46 -5.42
N GLU A 142 19.57 7.13 -5.36
CA GLU A 142 19.76 6.22 -6.50
C GLU A 142 18.41 5.91 -7.20
N GLY A 143 17.29 6.42 -6.67
CA GLY A 143 15.95 6.14 -7.19
C GLY A 143 15.36 4.82 -6.68
N ASN A 144 15.97 4.17 -5.67
CA ASN A 144 15.41 2.97 -5.07
C ASN A 144 14.20 3.31 -4.19
N THR A 145 13.17 2.48 -4.24
CA THR A 145 11.96 2.69 -3.42
C THR A 145 12.14 2.15 -2.00
N PHE A 146 11.82 2.98 -1.00
CA PHE A 146 11.78 2.53 0.39
C PHE A 146 10.70 1.47 0.61
N SER A 147 11.03 0.42 1.35
CA SER A 147 10.15 -0.71 1.61
C SER A 147 9.02 -0.39 2.59
N CYS A 148 9.20 0.62 3.45
CA CYS A 148 8.23 1.01 4.47
C CYS A 148 8.39 2.49 4.85
N LEU A 149 7.28 3.17 5.11
CA LEU A 149 7.21 4.53 5.66
C LEU A 149 6.41 4.58 6.96
N ALA A 150 6.11 3.42 7.56
CA ALA A 150 5.25 3.30 8.72
C ALA A 150 5.74 4.16 9.89
N GLY A 151 4.82 4.91 10.50
CA GLY A 151 5.09 5.81 11.62
C GLY A 151 5.57 7.20 11.19
N LEU A 152 6.07 7.38 9.96
CA LEU A 152 6.37 8.71 9.45
C LEU A 152 5.08 9.51 9.27
N LYS A 153 5.16 10.79 9.63
CA LYS A 153 4.01 11.71 9.60
C LYS A 153 4.11 12.62 8.40
N PHE A 154 2.99 12.79 7.72
CA PHE A 154 2.88 13.59 6.52
C PHE A 154 1.90 14.75 6.73
N ASN A 155 2.24 15.89 6.13
CA ASN A 155 1.35 17.02 6.02
C ASN A 155 0.67 16.96 4.65
N TRP A 156 -0.57 16.49 4.63
CA TRP A 156 -1.42 16.50 3.45
C TRP A 156 -2.18 17.83 3.38
N ARG A 157 -2.00 18.54 2.27
CA ARG A 157 -2.68 19.81 2.00
C ARG A 157 -3.56 19.67 0.77
N LEU A 158 -4.84 19.90 0.95
CA LEU A 158 -5.85 19.90 -0.10
C LEU A 158 -6.78 21.10 0.12
N ALA A 159 -7.40 21.56 -0.96
CA ALA A 159 -8.41 22.62 -0.91
C ALA A 159 -9.79 22.14 -0.40
N LYS A 160 -9.99 20.83 -0.23
CA LYS A 160 -11.20 20.12 0.20
C LYS A 160 -10.83 18.90 1.07
N GLU A 161 -11.81 18.30 1.74
CA GLU A 161 -11.60 17.53 2.97
C GLU A 161 -11.04 16.11 2.76
N PHE A 162 -10.04 15.73 3.55
CA PHE A 162 -9.56 14.35 3.69
C PHE A 162 -10.40 13.61 4.74
N VAL A 163 -10.52 12.29 4.59
CA VAL A 163 -11.28 11.44 5.52
C VAL A 163 -10.40 10.32 6.04
N ARG A 164 -10.57 9.96 7.32
CA ARG A 164 -9.90 8.81 7.93
C ARG A 164 -10.45 7.51 7.36
N HIS A 165 -9.63 6.46 7.32
CA HIS A 165 -10.06 5.17 6.80
C HIS A 165 -11.25 4.62 7.58
N HIS A 166 -11.18 4.69 8.91
CA HIS A 166 -12.25 4.24 9.79
C HIS A 166 -13.58 4.96 9.52
N ASP A 167 -13.55 6.29 9.40
CA ASP A 167 -14.75 7.11 9.14
C ASP A 167 -15.36 6.82 7.76
N ALA A 168 -14.55 6.35 6.81
CA ALA A 168 -14.99 5.97 5.48
C ALA A 168 -15.44 4.49 5.36
N GLY A 169 -15.42 3.73 6.46
CA GLY A 169 -15.79 2.31 6.46
C GLY A 169 -14.70 1.36 5.94
N TYR A 170 -13.43 1.81 5.90
CA TYR A 170 -12.29 1.01 5.48
C TYR A 170 -11.39 0.67 6.66
N ALA A 171 -10.78 -0.52 6.65
CA ALA A 171 -9.80 -0.92 7.65
C ALA A 171 -8.41 -0.35 7.29
N PRO A 172 -7.86 0.61 8.06
CA PRO A 172 -6.51 1.10 7.84
C PRO A 172 -5.46 0.03 8.19
N PRO A 173 -4.26 0.10 7.58
CA PRO A 173 -3.09 -0.59 8.11
C PRO A 173 -2.85 -0.22 9.58
N PRO A 174 -2.36 -1.14 10.44
CA PRO A 174 -2.23 -0.90 11.88
C PRO A 174 -1.43 0.37 12.25
N HIS A 175 -0.38 0.67 11.49
CA HIS A 175 0.45 1.86 11.72
C HIS A 175 -0.22 3.17 11.27
N ILE A 176 -1.14 3.11 10.30
CA ILE A 176 -1.98 4.26 9.92
C ILE A 176 -3.04 4.50 10.99
N LEU A 177 -3.67 3.45 11.51
CA LEU A 177 -4.68 3.56 12.57
C LEU A 177 -4.14 4.32 13.79
N SER A 178 -2.93 3.96 14.24
CA SER A 178 -2.28 4.63 15.37
C SER A 178 -2.02 6.12 15.13
N LEU A 179 -1.82 6.53 13.87
CA LEU A 179 -1.66 7.93 13.50
C LEU A 179 -3.01 8.64 13.44
N GLU A 180 -4.03 8.02 12.85
CA GLU A 180 -5.39 8.55 12.76
C GLU A 180 -6.01 8.81 14.15
N ASP A 181 -5.80 7.87 15.09
CA ASP A 181 -6.22 8.01 16.50
C ASP A 181 -5.53 9.19 17.21
N ALA A 182 -4.31 9.52 16.79
CA ALA A 182 -3.55 10.68 17.28
C ALA A 182 -3.86 11.99 16.52
N GLY A 183 -4.84 11.98 15.60
CA GLY A 183 -5.18 13.13 14.76
C GLY A 183 -4.09 13.50 13.76
N GLN A 184 -3.28 12.53 13.33
CA GLN A 184 -2.15 12.69 12.43
C GLN A 184 -2.34 11.86 11.17
N TRP A 185 -1.69 12.29 10.08
CA TRP A 185 -1.75 11.59 8.80
C TRP A 185 -0.45 10.83 8.52
N GLY A 186 -0.60 9.59 8.09
CA GLY A 186 0.50 8.75 7.63
C GLY A 186 0.74 8.87 6.12
N GLU A 187 1.37 7.85 5.55
CA GLU A 187 1.72 7.82 4.14
C GLU A 187 0.51 7.57 3.22
N SER A 188 -0.66 7.23 3.75
CA SER A 188 -1.88 6.95 2.98
C SER A 188 -3.08 7.71 3.55
N VAL A 189 -3.91 8.27 2.67
CA VAL A 189 -5.14 9.01 3.03
C VAL A 189 -6.27 8.68 2.05
N LEU A 190 -7.51 8.88 2.49
CA LEU A 190 -8.71 8.79 1.67
C LEU A 190 -9.30 10.17 1.39
N LEU A 191 -9.88 10.36 0.21
CA LEU A 191 -10.61 11.58 -0.15
C LEU A 191 -11.82 11.30 -1.05
N TYR A 192 -12.86 12.12 -0.91
CA TYR A 192 -14.07 12.05 -1.74
C TYR A 192 -14.09 13.12 -2.81
N GLY A 193 -14.66 12.78 -3.97
CA GLY A 193 -15.05 13.77 -4.97
C GLY A 193 -16.38 14.44 -4.57
N ILE A 194 -16.35 15.49 -3.76
CA ILE A 194 -17.58 16.16 -3.30
C ILE A 194 -18.14 17.11 -4.39
N HIS A 195 -17.26 17.89 -5.01
CA HIS A 195 -17.66 18.88 -6.01
C HIS A 195 -16.78 18.78 -7.24
N SER A 196 -17.40 18.94 -8.40
CA SER A 196 -16.70 19.03 -9.68
C SER A 196 -15.63 20.14 -9.70
N GLY A 197 -14.53 19.86 -10.40
CA GLY A 197 -13.41 20.76 -10.58
C GLY A 197 -12.05 20.08 -10.52
N SER A 198 -11.00 20.90 -10.54
CA SER A 198 -9.61 20.45 -10.41
C SER A 198 -9.10 20.70 -8.98
N ALA A 199 -8.46 19.70 -8.39
CA ALA A 199 -7.90 19.75 -7.04
C ALA A 199 -6.40 19.43 -7.06
N LEU A 200 -5.57 20.40 -6.66
CA LEU A 200 -4.14 20.18 -6.45
C LEU A 200 -3.90 19.73 -5.01
N ILE A 201 -3.38 18.53 -4.84
CA ILE A 201 -3.00 17.95 -3.56
C ILE A 201 -1.50 18.06 -3.42
N LYS A 202 -1.04 18.55 -2.26
CA LYS A 202 0.38 18.60 -1.90
C LYS A 202 0.62 17.77 -0.66
N VAL A 203 1.72 17.02 -0.65
CA VAL A 203 2.16 16.24 0.51
C VAL A 203 3.62 16.54 0.80
N SER A 204 3.94 16.72 2.07
CA SER A 204 5.31 16.87 2.55
C SER A 204 5.49 16.11 3.86
N PHE A 205 6.72 15.86 4.27
CA PHE A 205 6.95 15.36 5.62
C PHE A 205 6.54 16.40 6.68
N LEU A 206 6.00 15.93 7.80
CA LEU A 206 5.67 16.77 8.95
C LEU A 206 6.90 17.03 9.83
N HIS A 207 7.77 16.02 9.99
CA HIS A 207 8.92 16.11 10.89
C HIS A 207 10.12 16.85 10.24
N PRO A 208 10.89 17.63 11.03
CA PRO A 208 12.04 18.38 10.52
C PRO A 208 13.17 17.53 9.92
N GLU A 209 13.27 16.25 10.29
CA GLU A 209 14.34 15.35 9.82
C GLU A 209 14.34 15.08 8.32
N HIS A 210 13.19 15.32 7.66
CA HIS A 210 13.02 15.19 6.22
C HIS A 210 12.64 16.53 5.57
N LYS A 211 12.96 17.67 6.19
CA LYS A 211 12.63 19.00 5.66
C LYS A 211 13.35 19.32 4.33
N HIS A 212 14.47 18.65 4.07
CA HIS A 212 15.20 18.80 2.80
C HIS A 212 14.46 18.18 1.61
N VAL A 213 13.51 17.26 1.86
CA VAL A 213 12.76 16.59 0.80
C VAL A 213 11.66 17.53 0.30
N GLU A 214 11.63 17.77 -1.01
CA GLU A 214 10.61 18.60 -1.63
C GLU A 214 9.21 17.99 -1.51
N ALA A 215 8.19 18.86 -1.43
CA ALA A 215 6.80 18.43 -1.38
C ALA A 215 6.37 17.82 -2.72
N ALA A 216 5.79 16.63 -2.69
CA ALA A 216 5.16 16.04 -3.87
C ALA A 216 3.76 16.62 -4.08
N SER A 217 3.31 16.62 -5.34
CA SER A 217 1.95 17.04 -5.65
C SER A 217 1.30 16.20 -6.74
N VAL A 218 -0.03 16.12 -6.70
CA VAL A 218 -0.85 15.48 -7.72
C VAL A 218 -2.09 16.32 -7.96
N THR A 219 -2.49 16.46 -9.23
CA THR A 219 -3.75 17.09 -9.61
C THR A 219 -4.77 16.01 -9.90
N LEU A 220 -5.92 16.11 -9.25
CA LEU A 220 -7.09 15.27 -9.50
C LEU A 220 -8.21 16.10 -10.15
N PHE A 221 -9.05 15.44 -10.93
CA PHE A 221 -10.24 16.02 -11.54
C PHE A 221 -11.47 15.32 -11.00
N VAL A 222 -12.40 16.08 -10.44
CA VAL A 222 -13.71 15.59 -10.02
C VAL A 222 -14.72 16.02 -11.07
N ILE A 223 -15.55 15.09 -11.53
CA ILE A 223 -16.53 15.31 -12.58
C ILE A 223 -17.90 14.86 -12.10
N ASP A 224 -18.95 15.60 -12.46
CA ASP A 224 -20.31 15.21 -12.14
C ASP A 224 -20.70 13.98 -12.97
N ARG A 225 -21.31 12.98 -12.31
CA ARG A 225 -21.92 11.86 -13.01
C ARG A 225 -23.25 12.30 -13.63
N LEU A 226 -23.27 12.33 -14.96
CA LEU A 226 -24.46 12.68 -15.75
C LEU A 226 -25.09 11.44 -16.37
N HIS A 227 -26.41 11.43 -16.46
CA HIS A 227 -27.21 10.35 -17.02
C HIS A 227 -28.13 10.88 -18.13
N LEU A 228 -28.25 10.11 -19.20
CA LEU A 228 -29.07 10.42 -20.38
C LEU A 228 -30.18 9.38 -20.53
N SER A 229 -31.38 9.81 -20.90
CA SER A 229 -32.51 8.95 -21.32
C SER A 229 -33.00 9.39 -22.70
N PRO A 230 -33.23 8.48 -23.66
CA PRO A 230 -33.00 7.03 -23.55
C PRO A 230 -31.51 6.67 -23.53
N VAL A 231 -31.16 5.56 -22.88
CA VAL A 231 -29.76 5.12 -22.78
C VAL A 231 -29.37 4.26 -23.99
N GLY A 232 -28.19 4.50 -24.56
CA GLY A 232 -27.62 3.68 -25.64
C GLY A 232 -28.00 4.13 -27.06
N ASP A 233 -27.68 3.27 -28.02
CA ASP A 233 -27.87 3.55 -29.44
C ASP A 233 -29.36 3.68 -29.78
N THR A 234 -29.73 4.81 -30.39
CA THR A 234 -31.11 5.08 -30.80
C THR A 234 -31.19 5.27 -32.31
N TYR A 235 -32.07 4.50 -32.96
CA TYR A 235 -32.29 4.55 -34.41
C TYR A 235 -33.51 5.42 -34.72
N LEU A 236 -33.35 6.39 -35.62
CA LEU A 236 -34.37 7.38 -35.97
C LEU A 236 -34.58 7.43 -37.48
N LEU A 237 -35.84 7.55 -37.90
CA LEU A 237 -36.18 7.81 -39.31
C LEU A 237 -35.85 9.25 -39.70
N GLN A 238 -35.54 9.48 -40.97
CA GLN A 238 -35.25 10.82 -41.49
C GLN A 238 -36.41 11.79 -41.19
N GLY A 239 -36.09 12.97 -40.64
CA GLY A 239 -37.07 13.98 -40.23
C GLY A 239 -37.67 13.78 -38.83
N SER A 240 -37.32 12.71 -38.11
CA SER A 240 -37.79 12.47 -36.74
C SER A 240 -36.99 13.29 -35.72
N THR A 241 -37.61 13.57 -34.57
CA THR A 241 -36.95 14.21 -33.42
C THR A 241 -36.98 13.27 -32.23
N ILE A 242 -35.89 13.24 -31.48
CA ILE A 242 -35.79 12.54 -30.21
C ILE A 242 -35.57 13.54 -29.07
N ARG A 243 -36.22 13.27 -27.94
CA ARG A 243 -36.03 14.05 -26.71
C ARG A 243 -35.08 13.29 -25.80
N TYR A 244 -33.96 13.92 -25.47
CA TYR A 244 -33.09 13.42 -24.42
C TYR A 244 -33.36 14.19 -23.13
N THR A 245 -33.48 13.44 -22.03
CA THR A 245 -33.45 14.01 -20.69
C THR A 245 -32.06 13.81 -20.12
N LEU A 246 -31.46 14.90 -19.61
CA LEU A 246 -30.21 14.88 -18.88
C LEU A 246 -30.50 15.11 -17.40
N TRP A 247 -29.98 14.24 -16.53
CA TRP A 247 -30.03 14.44 -15.08
C TRP A 247 -28.69 14.11 -14.43
N LYS A 248 -28.50 14.65 -13.23
CA LYS A 248 -27.32 14.46 -12.39
C LYS A 248 -27.75 13.76 -11.09
N THR A 249 -26.89 12.89 -10.58
CA THR A 249 -27.10 12.25 -9.27
C THR A 249 -26.45 13.10 -8.18
N GLU A 250 -27.24 13.70 -7.28
CA GLU A 250 -26.79 14.40 -6.05
C GLU A 250 -27.12 13.58 -4.78
N GLN A 251 -26.40 13.83 -3.67
CA GLN A 251 -26.56 13.06 -2.42
C GLN A 251 -27.94 13.24 -1.75
N GLU A 252 -28.67 14.30 -2.09
CA GLU A 252 -30.04 14.56 -1.63
C GLU A 252 -30.98 14.75 -2.83
N GLY A 253 -31.30 13.65 -3.51
CA GLY A 253 -32.35 13.63 -4.54
C GLY A 253 -31.93 14.04 -5.95
N GLU A 254 -32.73 13.63 -6.92
CA GLU A 254 -32.58 14.02 -8.33
C GLU A 254 -32.89 15.52 -8.47
N THR A 255 -31.90 16.32 -8.78
CA THR A 255 -32.06 17.76 -9.01
C THR A 255 -31.44 18.14 -10.35
N GLY A 256 -32.31 18.58 -11.26
CA GLY A 256 -31.93 19.14 -12.56
C GLY A 256 -32.28 18.23 -13.74
N THR A 257 -33.54 18.29 -14.17
CA THR A 257 -33.95 17.83 -15.51
C THR A 257 -33.76 18.96 -16.50
N ASN A 258 -32.79 18.81 -17.40
CA ASN A 258 -32.69 19.64 -18.59
C ASN A 258 -33.15 18.82 -19.80
N GLU A 259 -34.08 19.36 -20.58
CA GLU A 259 -34.51 18.76 -21.84
C GLU A 259 -33.60 19.25 -22.97
N ILE A 260 -33.05 18.30 -23.73
CA ILE A 260 -32.24 18.59 -24.91
C ILE A 260 -32.95 17.98 -26.12
N ASN A 261 -33.38 18.82 -27.06
CA ASN A 261 -33.90 18.39 -28.35
C ASN A 261 -32.73 18.25 -29.32
N ILE A 262 -32.51 17.03 -29.81
CA ILE A 262 -31.48 16.76 -30.81
C ILE A 262 -32.17 16.54 -32.16
N HIS A 263 -31.88 17.42 -33.12
CA HIS A 263 -32.29 17.26 -34.51
C HIS A 263 -31.14 16.63 -35.29
N PRO A 264 -31.24 15.35 -35.70
CA PRO A 264 -30.20 14.73 -36.50
C PRO A 264 -30.13 15.40 -37.87
N VAL A 265 -29.07 16.18 -38.11
CA VAL A 265 -28.76 16.73 -39.43
C VAL A 265 -28.08 15.63 -40.23
N CYS A 266 -28.83 14.97 -41.11
CA CYS A 266 -28.23 14.14 -42.14
C CYS A 266 -27.54 15.08 -43.14
N LEU A 267 -26.20 15.10 -43.14
CA LEU A 267 -25.43 15.67 -44.24
C LEU A 267 -25.65 14.75 -45.45
N CYS A 268 -26.48 15.19 -46.39
CA CYS A 268 -26.61 14.60 -47.72
C CYS A 268 -25.35 14.86 -48.55
#